data_AF-A0A7Y1TKF6-F1
#
_entry.id   AF-A0A7Y1TKF6-F1
#
_cell.length_a   1.000
_cell.length_b   1.000
_cell.length_c   1.000
_cell.angle_alpha   90.00
_cell.angle_beta   90.00
_cell.angle_gamma   90.00
#
_symmetry.space_group_name_H-M   'P 1'
#
loop_
_entity.id
_entity.type
_entity.pdbx_description
1 polymer ?
#
loop_
_entity_poly.entity_id
_entity_poly.type
_entity_poly.pdbx_seq_one_letter_code
_entity_poly.pdbx_strand_id
1 'polypeptide(L)'
;SKTTVILSVLFIFYGLLFGSGMLEVYEGPVWSIFAGIFVSGGFLFSFGQFVPSWDSSYYPLMMSQNIQYREYLDSKWYLIVIATVISTLLSSFYLYFGWEFYLAIIVGAIYNIGVNSYLVLWGGAYIKTPIDLTSNKKAFGDKQAFNVKTMLLTIPKLLLPLVVFAGGYYLINPVAGYVAVALSGVLGFVFKDQVFRMIEKIYKKEKYKTLLAYKQTD
;
A
#
# COMPACT_ATOMS: atom_id res chain seq x y z
N SER A 1 -10.35 4.21 10.80
CA SER A 1 -11.59 3.49 11.20
C SER A 1 -11.23 2.12 11.72
N LYS A 2 -12.00 1.57 12.69
CA LYS A 2 -11.83 0.19 13.18
C LYS A 2 -11.86 -0.82 12.02
N THR A 3 -12.67 -0.54 10.99
CA THR A 3 -12.81 -1.37 9.79
C THR A 3 -11.51 -1.54 9.00
N THR A 4 -10.68 -0.50 8.89
CA THR A 4 -9.40 -0.57 8.15
C THR A 4 -8.41 -1.51 8.82
N VAL A 5 -8.36 -1.46 10.15
CA VAL A 5 -7.51 -2.36 10.94
C VAL A 5 -8.03 -3.80 10.80
N ILE A 6 -9.35 -4.01 10.93
CA ILE A 6 -9.97 -5.33 10.73
C ILE A 6 -9.68 -5.88 9.33
N LEU A 7 -9.88 -5.08 8.28
CA LEU A 7 -9.55 -5.48 6.90
C LEU A 7 -8.08 -5.82 6.75
N SER A 8 -7.17 -5.01 7.31
CA SER A 8 -5.73 -5.29 7.25
C SER A 8 -5.35 -6.62 7.93
N VAL A 9 -6.05 -6.99 9.01
CA VAL A 9 -5.88 -8.30 9.65
C VAL A 9 -6.44 -9.43 8.76
N LEU A 10 -7.61 -9.22 8.14
CA LEU A 10 -8.18 -10.18 7.19
C LEU A 10 -7.25 -10.44 5.98
N PHE A 11 -6.56 -9.41 5.49
CA PHE A 11 -5.57 -9.57 4.42
C PHE A 11 -4.39 -10.49 4.80
N ILE A 12 -4.04 -10.60 6.09
CA ILE A 12 -3.02 -11.57 6.53
C ILE A 12 -3.50 -12.99 6.23
N PHE A 13 -4.78 -13.29 6.42
CA PHE A 13 -5.37 -14.61 6.14
C PHE A 13 -5.64 -14.85 4.65
N TYR A 14 -5.60 -13.82 3.81
CA TYR A 14 -5.83 -13.96 2.38
C TYR A 14 -4.79 -14.87 1.70
N GLY A 15 -3.56 -14.92 2.24
CA GLY A 15 -2.51 -15.83 1.79
C GLY A 15 -2.86 -17.32 1.91
N LEU A 16 -3.80 -17.70 2.78
CA LEU A 16 -4.23 -19.09 2.95
C LEU A 16 -4.86 -19.64 1.67
N LEU A 17 -5.50 -18.78 0.86
CA LEU A 17 -6.08 -19.18 -0.43
C LEU A 17 -5.01 -19.61 -1.44
N PHE A 18 -3.78 -19.11 -1.30
CA PHE A 18 -2.66 -19.41 -2.20
C PHE A 18 -1.77 -20.53 -1.64
N GLY A 19 -1.57 -20.57 -0.32
CA GLY A 19 -0.72 -21.57 0.33
C GLY A 19 -1.38 -22.94 0.56
N SER A 20 -2.72 -23.00 0.63
CA SER A 20 -3.45 -24.24 0.94
C SER A 20 -3.62 -25.22 -0.24
N GLY A 21 -3.23 -24.83 -1.46
CA GLY A 21 -3.46 -25.64 -2.66
C GLY A 21 -4.94 -25.85 -3.00
N MET A 22 -5.86 -25.05 -2.42
CA MET A 22 -7.30 -25.19 -2.64
C MET A 22 -7.75 -24.91 -4.08
N LEU A 23 -6.92 -24.23 -4.87
CA LEU A 23 -7.19 -23.89 -6.26
C LEU A 23 -5.90 -24.08 -7.09
N GLU A 24 -5.91 -25.06 -8.00
CA GLU A 24 -4.79 -25.35 -8.93
C GLU A 24 -4.35 -24.11 -9.74
N VAL A 25 -5.26 -23.15 -9.97
CA VAL A 25 -4.98 -21.89 -10.68
C VAL A 25 -3.95 -21.01 -9.95
N TYR A 26 -3.78 -21.20 -8.64
CA TYR A 26 -2.82 -20.45 -7.82
C TYR A 26 -1.48 -21.17 -7.65
N GLU A 27 -1.28 -22.30 -8.33
CA GLU A 27 0.01 -22.97 -8.39
C GLU A 27 0.94 -22.20 -9.34
N GLY A 28 1.89 -21.47 -8.76
CA GLY A 28 2.91 -20.78 -9.54
C GLY A 28 3.70 -19.73 -8.75
N PRO A 29 5.00 -19.55 -9.02
CA PRO A 29 5.83 -18.56 -8.32
C PRO A 29 5.32 -17.12 -8.42
N VAL A 30 4.63 -16.79 -9.52
CA VAL A 30 3.99 -15.47 -9.72
C VAL A 30 2.89 -15.23 -8.68
N TRP A 31 2.07 -16.24 -8.40
CA TRP A 31 0.99 -16.16 -7.43
C TRP A 31 1.50 -16.14 -5.99
N SER A 32 2.63 -16.80 -5.71
CA SER A 32 3.29 -16.69 -4.40
C SER A 32 3.75 -15.26 -4.11
N ILE A 33 4.33 -14.56 -5.08
CA ILE A 33 4.68 -13.13 -4.95
C ILE A 33 3.44 -12.26 -4.80
N PHE A 34 2.41 -12.50 -5.60
CA PHE A 34 1.15 -11.79 -5.47
C PHE A 34 0.58 -11.92 -4.04
N ALA A 35 0.50 -13.14 -3.54
CA ALA A 35 0.06 -13.43 -2.18
C ALA A 35 0.94 -12.71 -1.15
N GLY A 36 2.26 -12.76 -1.31
CA GLY A 36 3.21 -12.11 -0.42
C GLY A 36 3.03 -10.60 -0.32
N ILE A 37 2.76 -9.94 -1.44
CA ILE A 37 2.48 -8.49 -1.50
C ILE A 37 1.15 -8.17 -0.82
N PHE A 38 0.13 -8.99 -0.98
CA PHE A 38 -1.17 -8.77 -0.33
C PHE A 38 -1.12 -9.02 1.18
N VAL A 39 -0.52 -10.12 1.61
CA VAL A 39 -0.41 -10.51 3.03
C VAL A 39 0.38 -9.46 3.82
N SER A 40 1.50 -8.98 3.29
CA SER A 40 2.31 -7.93 3.95
C SER A 40 1.78 -6.52 3.72
N GLY A 41 0.94 -6.31 2.70
CA GLY A 41 0.48 -4.99 2.22
C GLY A 41 -0.97 -4.66 2.53
N GLY A 42 -1.72 -5.52 3.21
CA GLY A 42 -3.16 -5.30 3.45
C GLY A 42 -3.51 -3.95 4.09
N PHE A 43 -2.71 -3.53 5.08
CA PHE A 43 -2.83 -2.21 5.67
C PHE A 43 -2.48 -1.11 4.67
N LEU A 44 -1.36 -1.24 3.95
CA LEU A 44 -0.91 -0.30 2.92
C LEU A 44 -2.00 -0.08 1.85
N PHE A 45 -2.65 -1.14 1.38
CA PHE A 45 -3.68 -1.03 0.34
C PHE A 45 -4.99 -0.43 0.86
N SER A 46 -5.36 -0.69 2.11
CA SER A 46 -6.60 -0.19 2.70
C SER A 46 -6.47 1.24 3.23
N PHE A 47 -5.33 1.57 3.85
CA PHE A 47 -5.06 2.86 4.46
C PHE A 47 -4.34 3.82 3.50
N GLY A 48 -3.29 3.33 2.85
CA GLY A 48 -2.31 4.14 2.11
C GLY A 48 -2.92 4.99 0.99
N GLN A 49 -3.99 4.50 0.36
CA GLN A 49 -4.64 5.22 -0.73
C GLN A 49 -5.41 6.46 -0.26
N PHE A 50 -5.83 6.46 0.99
CA PHE A 50 -6.67 7.51 1.56
C PHE A 50 -5.91 8.33 2.60
N VAL A 51 -4.58 8.36 2.54
CA VAL A 51 -3.72 8.99 3.57
C VAL A 51 -4.16 10.41 3.95
N PRO A 52 -4.39 11.34 2.99
CA PRO A 52 -4.87 12.69 3.35
C PRO A 52 -6.31 12.68 3.86
N SER A 53 -7.14 11.80 3.30
CA SER A 53 -8.56 11.67 3.63
C SER A 53 -8.82 11.14 5.03
N TRP A 54 -7.92 10.31 5.56
CA TRP A 54 -8.00 9.85 6.95
C TRP A 54 -7.84 10.98 7.97
N ASP A 55 -7.13 12.05 7.58
CA ASP A 55 -6.91 13.19 8.44
C ASP A 55 -7.86 14.36 8.13
N SER A 56 -8.91 14.15 7.31
CA SER A 56 -9.71 15.24 6.74
C SER A 56 -10.29 16.20 7.78
N SER A 57 -10.69 15.72 8.96
CA SER A 57 -11.23 16.55 10.05
C SER A 57 -10.21 17.51 10.65
N TYR A 58 -8.93 17.11 10.68
CA TYR A 58 -7.83 17.89 11.26
C TYR A 58 -6.93 18.51 10.19
N TYR A 59 -7.16 18.20 8.92
CA TYR A 59 -6.38 18.67 7.79
C TYR A 59 -6.27 20.21 7.74
N PRO A 60 -7.35 21.00 7.91
CA PRO A 60 -7.24 22.46 7.92
C PRO A 60 -6.35 23.00 9.04
N LEU A 61 -6.43 22.41 10.24
CA LEU A 61 -5.60 22.79 11.37
C LEU A 61 -4.12 22.50 11.11
N MET A 62 -3.80 21.27 10.70
CA MET A 62 -2.41 20.88 10.40
C MET A 62 -1.81 21.74 9.30
N MET A 63 -2.60 22.11 8.28
CA MET A 63 -2.14 22.94 7.16
C MET A 63 -1.99 24.43 7.49
N SER A 64 -2.47 24.86 8.65
CA SER A 64 -2.29 26.20 9.22
C SER A 64 -1.10 26.29 10.18
N GLN A 65 -0.61 25.16 10.66
CA GLN A 65 0.57 25.07 11.51
C GLN A 65 1.85 25.06 10.68
N ASN A 66 2.99 25.33 11.33
CA ASN A 66 4.32 25.29 10.71
C ASN A 66 4.86 23.85 10.60
N ILE A 67 4.05 22.93 10.07
CA ILE A 67 4.44 21.53 9.83
C ILE A 67 4.85 21.41 8.37
N GLN A 68 6.06 20.89 8.11
CA GLN A 68 6.47 20.66 6.74
C GLN A 68 5.74 19.45 6.16
N TYR A 69 5.33 19.52 4.89
CA TYR A 69 4.74 18.36 4.20
C TYR A 69 5.66 17.14 4.23
N ARG A 70 6.97 17.37 4.27
CA ARG A 70 7.96 16.31 4.41
C ARG A 70 7.75 15.50 5.69
N GLU A 71 7.61 16.16 6.82
CA GLU A 71 7.40 15.53 8.14
C GLU A 71 6.07 14.78 8.19
N TYR A 72 5.03 15.36 7.59
CA TYR A 72 3.73 14.69 7.44
C TYR A 72 3.85 13.40 6.62
N LEU A 73 4.49 13.45 5.44
CA LEU A 73 4.68 12.29 4.58
C LEU A 73 5.55 11.22 5.24
N ASP A 74 6.62 11.62 5.92
CA ASP A 74 7.51 10.71 6.64
C ASP A 74 6.74 9.97 7.74
N SER A 75 5.92 10.68 8.52
CA SER A 75 5.09 10.08 9.57
C SER A 75 4.13 9.02 9.02
N LYS A 76 3.49 9.29 7.87
CA LYS A 76 2.55 8.36 7.22
C LYS A 76 3.27 7.16 6.60
N TRP A 77 4.46 7.38 6.04
CA TRP A 77 5.29 6.31 5.53
C TRP A 77 5.77 5.39 6.64
N TYR A 78 6.25 5.92 7.77
CA TYR A 78 6.63 5.09 8.93
C TYR A 78 5.46 4.26 9.45
N LEU A 79 4.26 4.82 9.49
CA LEU A 79 3.06 4.09 9.87
C LEU A 79 2.81 2.90 8.93
N ILE A 80 2.97 3.08 7.61
CA ILE A 80 2.89 2.00 6.63
C ILE A 80 3.99 0.96 6.86
N VAL A 81 5.25 1.39 7.06
CA VAL A 81 6.39 0.48 7.30
C VAL A 81 6.16 -0.38 8.53
N ILE A 82 5.78 0.23 9.65
CA ILE A 82 5.51 -0.48 10.92
C ILE A 82 4.38 -1.49 10.72
N ALA A 83 3.27 -1.07 10.08
CA ALA A 83 2.16 -1.97 9.81
C ALA A 83 2.57 -3.15 8.93
N THR A 84 3.34 -2.91 7.85
CA THR A 84 3.86 -3.97 6.98
C THR A 84 4.82 -4.92 7.70
N VAL A 85 5.71 -4.40 8.56
CA VAL A 85 6.60 -5.24 9.38
C VAL A 85 5.78 -6.11 10.33
N ILE A 86 4.80 -5.53 11.05
CA ILE A 86 3.91 -6.29 11.95
C ILE A 86 3.14 -7.35 11.17
N SER A 87 2.53 -7.01 10.02
CA SER A 87 1.82 -7.98 9.18
C SER A 87 2.75 -9.12 8.72
N THR A 88 3.99 -8.81 8.36
CA THR A 88 4.99 -9.80 7.94
C THR A 88 5.39 -10.73 9.10
N LEU A 89 5.55 -10.19 10.30
CA LEU A 89 5.84 -10.98 11.51
C LEU A 89 4.66 -11.86 11.90
N LEU A 90 3.43 -11.31 11.88
CA LEU A 90 2.21 -12.07 12.15
C LEU A 90 1.98 -13.17 11.11
N SER A 91 2.43 -12.98 9.87
CA SER A 91 2.35 -13.97 8.80
C SER A 91 3.41 -15.09 8.91
N SER A 92 4.20 -15.15 9.98
CA SER A 92 5.22 -16.20 10.19
C SER A 92 4.62 -17.61 10.24
N PHE A 93 3.34 -17.76 10.62
CA PHE A 93 2.66 -19.06 10.58
C PHE A 93 2.60 -19.67 9.17
N TYR A 94 2.77 -18.87 8.10
CA TYR A 94 2.83 -19.39 6.74
C TYR A 94 4.08 -20.24 6.46
N LEU A 95 5.09 -20.23 7.34
CA LEU A 95 6.20 -21.17 7.28
C LEU A 95 5.74 -22.64 7.28
N TYR A 96 4.56 -22.94 7.84
CA TYR A 96 3.95 -24.27 7.80
C TYR A 96 3.69 -24.76 6.36
N PHE A 97 3.38 -23.85 5.42
CA PHE A 97 3.12 -24.18 4.01
C PHE A 97 4.39 -24.26 3.16
N GLY A 98 5.55 -23.92 3.73
CA GLY A 98 6.84 -23.98 3.07
C GLY A 98 7.65 -22.68 3.18
N TRP A 99 8.97 -22.84 3.23
CA TRP A 99 9.90 -21.71 3.32
C TRP A 99 9.83 -20.78 2.11
N GLU A 100 9.63 -21.32 0.90
CA GLU A 100 9.55 -20.55 -0.34
C GLU A 100 8.36 -19.56 -0.34
N PHE A 101 7.22 -19.99 0.19
CA PHE A 101 6.05 -19.12 0.32
C PHE A 101 6.30 -17.98 1.32
N TYR A 102 6.96 -18.29 2.45
CA TYR A 102 7.33 -17.25 3.40
C TYR A 102 8.37 -16.26 2.85
N LEU A 103 9.33 -16.74 2.07
CA LEU A 103 10.25 -15.87 1.32
C LEU A 103 9.50 -14.93 0.37
N ALA A 104 8.46 -15.41 -0.31
CA ALA A 104 7.62 -14.56 -1.15
C ALA A 104 6.94 -13.43 -0.35
N ILE A 105 6.49 -13.71 0.88
CA ILE A 105 5.95 -12.69 1.78
C ILE A 105 7.01 -11.67 2.18
N ILE A 106 8.23 -12.11 2.53
CA ILE A 106 9.33 -11.20 2.86
C ILE A 106 9.69 -10.31 1.67
N VAL A 107 9.83 -10.88 0.48
CA VAL A 107 10.12 -10.13 -0.76
C VAL A 107 8.99 -9.14 -1.06
N GLY A 108 7.74 -9.57 -0.91
CA GLY A 108 6.57 -8.70 -1.04
C GLY A 108 6.57 -7.55 -0.01
N ALA A 109 7.00 -7.80 1.22
CA ALA A 109 7.10 -6.79 2.28
C ALA A 109 8.17 -5.74 1.96
N ILE A 110 9.35 -6.18 1.48
CA ILE A 110 10.44 -5.29 1.04
C ILE A 110 9.95 -4.40 -0.11
N TYR A 111 9.27 -4.98 -1.09
CA TYR A 111 8.67 -4.24 -2.20
C TYR A 111 7.58 -3.27 -1.74
N ASN A 112 6.75 -3.69 -0.78
CA ASN A 112 5.70 -2.84 -0.22
C ASN A 112 6.26 -1.60 0.46
N ILE A 113 7.31 -1.78 1.26
CA ILE A 113 8.01 -0.69 1.95
C ILE A 113 8.70 0.24 0.95
N GLY A 114 9.38 -0.33 -0.05
CA GLY A 114 10.25 0.42 -0.96
C GLY A 114 9.58 1.02 -2.20
N VAL A 115 8.44 0.48 -2.66
CA VAL A 115 7.80 0.93 -3.90
C VAL A 115 6.32 1.23 -3.68
N ASN A 116 5.54 0.26 -3.19
CA ASN A 116 4.09 0.47 -3.08
C ASN A 116 3.75 1.57 -2.08
N SER A 117 4.52 1.75 -1.01
CA SER A 117 4.31 2.81 -0.02
C SER A 117 4.36 4.20 -0.69
N TYR A 118 5.26 4.40 -1.65
CA TYR A 118 5.37 5.65 -2.40
C TYR A 118 4.25 5.81 -3.42
N LEU A 119 3.87 4.73 -4.11
CA LEU A 119 2.76 4.75 -5.06
C LEU A 119 1.44 5.11 -4.37
N VAL A 120 1.18 4.58 -3.17
CA VAL A 120 -0.04 4.91 -2.42
C VAL A 120 -0.01 6.31 -1.84
N LEU A 121 1.12 6.78 -1.33
CA LEU A 121 1.26 8.18 -0.89
C LEU A 121 1.07 9.15 -2.07
N TRP A 122 1.69 8.85 -3.20
CA TRP A 122 1.51 9.62 -4.43
C TRP A 122 0.06 9.63 -4.90
N GLY A 123 -0.60 8.46 -4.93
CA GLY A 123 -2.00 8.34 -5.31
C GLY A 123 -2.95 9.05 -4.34
N GLY A 124 -2.64 9.01 -3.05
CA GLY A 124 -3.41 9.67 -1.99
C GLY A 124 -3.53 11.18 -2.17
N ALA A 125 -2.53 11.85 -2.76
CA ALA A 125 -2.58 13.28 -3.07
C ALA A 125 -3.76 13.66 -3.99
N TYR A 126 -4.23 12.73 -4.82
CA TYR A 126 -5.30 12.96 -5.77
C TYR A 126 -6.69 12.62 -5.22
N ILE A 127 -6.76 11.87 -4.12
CA ILE A 127 -8.00 11.45 -3.47
C ILE A 127 -8.38 12.50 -2.43
N LYS A 128 -9.57 13.10 -2.61
CA LYS A 128 -10.04 14.25 -1.83
C LYS A 128 -11.42 14.01 -1.20
N THR A 129 -11.82 12.76 -1.11
CA THR A 129 -13.08 12.36 -0.45
C THR A 129 -12.85 12.32 1.06
N PRO A 130 -13.50 13.17 1.87
CA PRO A 130 -13.33 13.16 3.32
C PRO A 130 -13.82 11.82 3.90
N ILE A 131 -13.13 11.31 4.92
CA ILE A 131 -13.54 10.09 5.63
C ILE A 131 -13.98 10.49 7.04
N ASP A 132 -15.27 10.31 7.32
CA ASP A 132 -15.79 10.46 8.67
C ASP A 132 -15.45 9.20 9.49
N LEU A 133 -14.62 9.38 10.52
CA LEU A 133 -14.22 8.33 11.45
C LEU A 133 -15.28 8.01 12.51
N THR A 134 -16.23 8.92 12.73
CA THR A 134 -17.29 8.80 13.73
C THR A 134 -18.52 8.07 13.18
N SER A 135 -18.74 8.19 11.87
CA SER A 135 -19.81 7.49 11.17
C SER A 135 -19.32 6.17 10.57
N ASN A 136 -19.73 5.06 11.16
CA ASN A 136 -19.57 3.72 10.56
C ASN A 136 -20.25 3.58 9.18
N LYS A 137 -20.99 4.59 8.69
CA LYS A 137 -21.82 4.50 7.49
C LYS A 137 -21.13 4.92 6.18
N LYS A 138 -20.01 5.65 6.21
CA LYS A 138 -19.49 6.32 4.99
C LYS A 138 -18.09 5.87 4.52
N ALA A 139 -17.41 4.97 5.23
CA ALA A 139 -16.01 4.65 4.90
C ALA A 139 -15.82 3.84 3.60
N PHE A 140 -16.80 3.05 3.17
CA PHE A 140 -16.65 2.13 2.02
C PHE A 140 -17.93 1.90 1.18
N GLY A 141 -19.04 2.59 1.48
CA GLY A 141 -20.37 2.25 0.96
C GLY A 141 -21.03 3.26 0.01
N ASP A 142 -20.41 4.41 -0.25
CA ASP A 142 -21.04 5.43 -1.11
C ASP A 142 -20.45 5.42 -2.52
N LYS A 143 -21.30 5.70 -3.53
CA LYS A 143 -21.02 5.56 -4.97
C LYS A 143 -19.82 6.41 -5.47
N GLN A 144 -19.27 7.28 -4.63
CA GLN A 144 -18.04 8.02 -4.88
C GLN A 144 -16.74 7.19 -4.70
N ALA A 145 -16.81 5.98 -4.15
CA ALA A 145 -15.66 5.08 -4.00
C ALA A 145 -15.14 4.52 -5.36
N PHE A 146 -15.98 4.54 -6.41
CA PHE A 146 -15.59 4.21 -7.78
C PHE A 146 -15.04 5.44 -8.51
N ASN A 147 -14.01 6.06 -7.96
CA ASN A 147 -13.26 7.08 -8.68
C ASN A 147 -12.33 6.36 -9.68
N VAL A 148 -12.59 6.51 -10.98
CA VAL A 148 -11.77 5.95 -12.07
C VAL A 148 -10.29 6.30 -11.90
N LYS A 149 -9.98 7.48 -11.34
CA LYS A 149 -8.59 7.87 -11.04
C LYS A 149 -8.00 6.98 -9.95
N THR A 150 -8.76 6.68 -8.90
CA THR A 150 -8.33 5.74 -7.84
C THR A 150 -8.12 4.35 -8.41
N MET A 151 -9.00 3.88 -9.29
CA MET A 151 -8.84 2.59 -9.95
C MET A 151 -7.60 2.56 -10.86
N LEU A 152 -7.37 3.60 -11.67
CA LEU A 152 -6.15 3.71 -12.49
C LEU A 152 -4.88 3.69 -11.63
N LEU A 153 -4.91 4.36 -10.47
CA LEU A 153 -3.81 4.38 -9.51
C LEU A 153 -3.65 3.04 -8.75
N THR A 154 -4.69 2.20 -8.70
CA THR A 154 -4.63 0.86 -8.11
C THR A 154 -3.99 -0.20 -9.01
N ILE A 155 -3.94 0.04 -10.32
CA ILE A 155 -3.42 -0.94 -11.28
C ILE A 155 -1.89 -1.09 -11.17
N PRO A 156 -1.08 0.00 -11.18
CA PRO A 156 0.38 -0.11 -11.11
C PRO A 156 0.87 -0.81 -9.84
N LYS A 157 0.26 -0.52 -8.68
CA LYS A 157 0.66 -1.12 -7.39
C LYS A 157 0.49 -2.65 -7.35
N LEU A 158 -0.40 -3.20 -8.17
CA LEU A 158 -0.65 -4.64 -8.26
C LEU A 158 0.12 -5.28 -9.43
N LEU A 159 0.15 -4.63 -10.59
CA LEU A 159 0.79 -5.19 -11.79
C LEU A 159 2.30 -5.00 -11.83
N LEU A 160 2.83 -3.84 -11.41
CA LEU A 160 4.27 -3.54 -11.47
C LEU A 160 5.13 -4.64 -10.82
N PRO A 161 4.85 -5.11 -9.58
CA PRO A 161 5.67 -6.16 -8.98
C PRO A 161 5.57 -7.49 -9.74
N LEU A 162 4.41 -7.82 -10.32
CA LEU A 162 4.23 -9.03 -11.10
C LEU A 162 5.01 -8.95 -12.42
N VAL A 163 5.04 -7.78 -13.06
CA VAL A 163 5.83 -7.55 -14.27
C VAL A 163 7.32 -7.64 -13.97
N VAL A 164 7.79 -7.04 -12.87
CA VAL A 164 9.18 -7.14 -12.43
C VAL A 164 9.56 -8.60 -12.14
N PHE A 165 8.70 -9.33 -11.41
CA PHE A 165 8.90 -10.75 -11.14
C PHE A 165 8.93 -11.58 -12.42
N ALA A 166 7.94 -11.41 -13.28
CA ALA A 166 7.82 -12.12 -14.55
C ALA A 166 9.04 -11.88 -15.44
N GLY A 167 9.56 -10.64 -15.49
CA GLY A 167 10.80 -10.32 -16.18
C GLY A 167 11.99 -11.13 -15.68
N GLY A 168 12.21 -11.19 -14.36
CA GLY A 168 13.29 -12.01 -13.80
C GLY A 168 13.07 -13.52 -13.96
N TYR A 169 11.81 -13.97 -13.81
CA TYR A 169 11.41 -15.37 -13.91
C TYR A 169 11.61 -15.93 -15.32
N TYR A 170 11.04 -15.27 -16.34
CA TYR A 170 11.05 -15.78 -17.71
C TYR A 170 12.39 -15.58 -18.42
N LEU A 171 13.18 -14.57 -18.04
CA LEU A 171 14.48 -14.32 -18.67
C LEU A 171 15.62 -15.15 -18.06
N ILE A 172 15.52 -15.55 -16.80
CA ILE A 172 16.62 -16.21 -16.08
C ILE A 172 16.14 -17.46 -15.34
N ASN A 173 15.47 -17.30 -14.19
CA ASN A 173 14.96 -18.40 -13.36
C ASN A 173 14.04 -17.85 -12.22
N PRO A 174 13.35 -18.72 -11.45
CA PRO A 174 12.46 -18.26 -10.39
C PRO A 174 13.13 -17.41 -9.31
N VAL A 175 14.36 -17.77 -8.92
CA VAL A 175 15.13 -17.03 -7.92
C VAL A 175 15.45 -15.61 -8.40
N ALA A 176 15.79 -15.45 -9.67
CA ALA A 176 16.04 -14.15 -10.29
C ALA A 176 14.79 -13.26 -10.28
N GLY A 177 13.59 -13.83 -10.43
CA GLY A 177 12.32 -13.14 -10.23
C GLY A 177 12.20 -12.56 -8.81
N TYR A 178 12.42 -13.38 -7.78
CA TYR A 178 12.39 -12.94 -6.38
C TYR A 178 13.44 -11.85 -6.10
N VAL A 179 14.67 -12.05 -6.58
CA VAL A 179 15.77 -11.09 -6.42
C VAL A 179 15.45 -9.77 -7.11
N ALA A 180 14.89 -9.78 -8.32
CA ALA A 180 14.50 -8.56 -9.03
C ALA A 180 13.48 -7.73 -8.25
N VAL A 181 12.45 -8.39 -7.69
CA VAL A 181 11.44 -7.71 -6.86
C VAL A 181 12.08 -7.16 -5.57
N ALA A 182 12.89 -7.97 -4.87
CA ALA A 182 13.57 -7.52 -3.65
C ALA A 182 14.50 -6.33 -3.92
N LEU A 183 15.31 -6.39 -4.98
CA LEU A 183 16.20 -5.30 -5.39
C LEU A 183 15.42 -4.04 -5.74
N SER A 184 14.28 -4.14 -6.44
CA SER A 184 13.46 -2.96 -6.74
C SER A 184 12.91 -2.30 -5.46
N GLY A 185 12.53 -3.09 -4.45
CA GLY A 185 12.15 -2.58 -3.13
C GLY A 185 13.31 -1.90 -2.39
N VAL A 186 14.49 -2.53 -2.36
CA VAL A 186 15.68 -1.96 -1.73
C VAL A 186 16.10 -0.66 -2.43
N LEU A 187 16.14 -0.64 -3.76
CA LEU A 187 16.45 0.57 -4.54
C LEU A 187 15.44 1.68 -4.26
N GLY A 188 14.15 1.35 -4.23
CA GLY A 188 13.11 2.30 -3.86
C GLY A 188 13.38 2.92 -2.48
N PHE A 189 13.69 2.09 -1.48
CA PHE A 189 14.05 2.56 -0.14
C PHE A 189 15.27 3.48 -0.14
N VAL A 190 16.33 3.14 -0.88
CA VAL A 190 17.54 3.98 -1.02
C VAL A 190 17.21 5.33 -1.67
N PHE A 191 16.33 5.36 -2.67
CA PHE A 191 15.93 6.59 -3.37
C PHE A 191 14.76 7.33 -2.70
N LYS A 192 14.38 6.96 -1.46
CA LYS A 192 13.27 7.57 -0.70
C LYS A 192 13.24 9.09 -0.81
N ASP A 193 14.37 9.75 -0.57
CA ASP A 193 14.43 11.22 -0.52
C ASP A 193 14.10 11.88 -1.85
N GLN A 194 14.53 11.29 -2.97
CA GLN A 194 14.24 11.79 -4.30
C GLN A 194 12.75 11.66 -4.61
N VAL A 195 12.17 10.49 -4.31
CA VAL A 195 10.75 10.21 -4.52
C VAL A 195 9.89 11.12 -3.64
N PHE A 196 10.26 11.31 -2.38
CA PHE A 196 9.52 12.19 -1.46
C PHE A 196 9.53 13.65 -1.91
N ARG A 197 10.64 14.17 -2.45
CA ARG A 197 10.65 15.52 -3.02
C ARG A 197 9.65 15.67 -4.17
N MET A 198 9.46 14.63 -4.97
CA MET A 198 8.44 14.62 -6.04
C MET A 198 7.03 14.60 -5.46
N ILE A 199 6.76 13.70 -4.49
CA ILE A 199 5.45 13.58 -3.84
C ILE A 199 5.09 14.89 -3.11
N GLU A 200 6.04 15.46 -2.36
CA GLU A 200 5.85 16.72 -1.62
C GLU A 200 5.40 17.87 -2.53
N LYS A 201 6.00 18.01 -3.72
CA LYS A 201 5.59 19.01 -4.72
C LYS A 201 4.13 18.85 -5.12
N ILE A 202 3.66 17.61 -5.27
CA ILE A 202 2.28 17.30 -5.65
C ILE A 202 1.34 17.62 -4.49
N TYR A 203 1.69 17.27 -3.27
CA TYR A 203 0.91 17.61 -2.07
C TYR A 203 0.78 19.12 -1.90
N LYS A 204 1.87 19.89 -2.08
CA LYS A 204 1.83 21.35 -2.06
C LYS A 204 0.93 21.92 -3.15
N LYS A 205 0.99 21.37 -4.37
CA LYS A 205 0.15 21.79 -5.51
C LYS A 205 -1.33 21.51 -5.25
N GLU A 206 -1.66 20.37 -4.67
CA GLU A 206 -3.04 19.97 -4.42
C GLU A 206 -3.62 20.51 -3.10
N LYS A 207 -2.78 21.09 -2.22
CA LYS A 207 -3.13 21.65 -0.89
C LYS A 207 -4.48 22.35 -0.85
N TYR A 208 -4.66 23.38 -1.67
CA TYR A 208 -5.86 24.23 -1.63
C TYR A 208 -7.11 23.50 -2.11
N LYS A 209 -6.99 22.64 -3.13
CA LYS A 209 -8.12 21.82 -3.60
C LYS A 209 -8.54 20.82 -2.53
N THR A 210 -7.58 20.22 -1.84
CA THR A 210 -7.83 19.29 -0.74
C THR A 210 -8.50 20.00 0.45
N LEU A 211 -8.03 21.19 0.82
CA LEU A 211 -8.65 22.01 1.87
C LEU A 211 -10.09 22.40 1.54
N LEU A 212 -10.38 22.77 0.30
CA LEU A 212 -11.74 23.09 -0.14
C LEU A 212 -12.64 21.85 -0.07
N ALA A 213 -12.17 20.71 -0.58
CA ALA A 213 -12.94 19.46 -0.57
C ALA A 213 -13.28 18.97 0.85
N TYR A 214 -12.38 19.17 1.82
CA TYR A 214 -12.64 18.78 3.22
C TYR A 214 -13.44 19.83 4.00
N LYS A 215 -13.52 21.07 3.53
CA LYS A 215 -14.40 22.10 4.11
C LYS A 215 -15.85 22.01 3.61
N GLN A 216 -16.08 21.51 2.40
CA GLN A 216 -17.41 21.31 1.80
C GLN A 216 -18.20 20.14 2.42
N THR A 217 -18.08 19.94 3.74
CA THR A 217 -18.86 18.94 4.46
C THR A 217 -20.23 19.54 4.81
N ASP A 218 -21.05 19.74 3.78
CA ASP A 218 -22.52 19.90 3.90
C ASP A 218 -23.18 18.57 3.50
#